data_AF-A0A918F6X3-F1
#
_entry.id   AF-A0A918F6X3-F1
#
_cell.length_a   1.000
_cell.length_b   1.000
_cell.length_c   1.000
_cell.angle_alpha   90.00
_cell.angle_beta   90.00
_cell.angle_gamma   90.00
#
_symmetry.space_group_name_H-M   'P 1'
#
loop_
_entity.id
_entity.type
_entity.pdbx_description
1 polymer ?
#
loop_
_entity_poly.entity_id
_entity_poly.type
_entity_poly.pdbx_seq_one_letter_code
_entity_poly.pdbx_strand_id
1 'polypeptide(L)'
;MRFGVGNMGRGLAVAALLTGVATGCGDGDAEQGSSAAKAAATATAKVAASGGSIGADGSACELPVTFDIAEFWEAEAVDSASQKGDTGDELTDELADALLHQGPVTMACEVDAKPAGKVGFLRVWTGKPGDADARTVLEGFVTAESGSSGAKYRAFEAGGLTGTEVEYVTTSELLEETKKERALAVTTSDGPVVLHLGGMDTQEHEAMLPAYELAKSTLKATA
;
A
#
# COMPACT_ATOMS: atom_id res chain seq x y z
N MET A 1 12.60 62.17 22.40
CA MET A 1 11.82 63.19 21.67
C MET A 1 10.62 62.51 21.01
N ARG A 2 9.45 63.12 21.15
CA ARG A 2 8.23 63.02 20.32
C ARG A 2 7.38 61.74 20.36
N PHE A 3 6.19 61.98 20.92
CA PHE A 3 4.90 61.30 20.75
C PHE A 3 4.50 61.08 19.28
N GLY A 4 3.68 60.05 19.05
CA GLY A 4 2.91 59.86 17.82
C GLY A 4 1.78 58.84 17.99
N VAL A 5 0.58 59.34 18.30
CA VAL A 5 -0.71 58.64 18.38
C VAL A 5 -1.37 58.63 16.99
N GLY A 6 -2.15 57.59 16.68
CA GLY A 6 -3.14 57.51 15.60
C GLY A 6 -3.23 56.09 15.03
N ASN A 7 -4.38 55.42 14.83
CA ASN A 7 -5.72 55.94 14.53
C ASN A 7 -6.80 54.90 14.89
N MET A 8 -7.88 55.37 15.52
CA MET A 8 -9.24 54.81 15.52
C MET A 8 -9.77 54.79 14.07
N GLY A 9 -10.76 54.04 13.61
CA GLY A 9 -11.73 53.13 14.18
C GLY A 9 -12.82 52.88 13.13
N ARG A 10 -13.53 51.75 13.30
CA ARG A 10 -14.94 51.50 12.98
C ARG A 10 -15.43 51.81 11.55
N GLY A 11 -15.54 50.74 10.76
CA GLY A 11 -16.44 50.67 9.60
C GLY A 11 -17.91 50.74 10.03
N LEU A 12 -18.68 51.52 9.28
CA LEU A 12 -20.13 51.67 9.36
C LEU A 12 -20.85 50.51 8.66
N ALA A 13 -21.95 50.10 9.27
CA ALA A 13 -22.93 49.11 8.83
C ALA A 13 -23.68 49.52 7.55
N VAL A 14 -24.41 48.57 6.93
CA VAL A 14 -25.84 48.68 6.58
C VAL A 14 -26.42 47.34 6.06
N ALA A 15 -27.59 47.01 6.63
CA ALA A 15 -28.76 46.20 6.20
C ALA A 15 -28.56 44.79 5.61
N ALA A 16 -29.08 43.70 6.21
CA ALA A 16 -30.47 43.35 6.56
C ALA A 16 -31.35 42.95 5.36
N LEU A 17 -31.69 41.66 5.27
CA LEU A 17 -32.93 41.13 4.70
C LEU A 17 -33.40 39.93 5.55
N LEU A 18 -34.57 40.11 6.16
CA LEU A 18 -35.41 39.16 6.90
C LEU A 18 -36.03 38.17 5.89
N THR A 19 -36.27 36.88 6.15
CA THR A 19 -37.43 36.21 6.81
C THR A 19 -37.27 34.71 6.47
N GLY A 20 -37.54 33.66 7.26
CA GLY A 20 -38.37 33.45 8.44
C GLY A 20 -39.63 32.64 8.09
N VAL A 21 -39.60 31.30 8.15
CA VAL A 21 -40.68 30.29 8.46
C VAL A 21 -40.16 28.87 8.11
N ALA A 22 -40.43 27.75 8.79
CA ALA A 22 -41.34 27.41 9.89
C ALA A 22 -40.79 26.21 10.68
N THR A 23 -40.96 26.26 12.00
CA THR A 23 -40.86 25.13 12.93
C THR A 23 -42.13 24.28 12.87
N GLY A 24 -41.98 22.96 12.67
CA GLY A 24 -43.04 21.98 12.87
C GLY A 24 -42.56 20.92 13.86
N CYS A 25 -43.07 20.98 15.09
CA CYS A 25 -42.91 19.96 16.12
C CYS A 25 -44.15 19.08 16.08
N GLY A 26 -43.99 17.79 15.79
CA GLY A 26 -45.05 16.79 15.88
C GLY A 26 -44.49 15.57 16.60
N ASP A 27 -44.97 15.35 17.81
CA ASP A 27 -44.73 14.14 18.60
C ASP A 27 -45.78 13.09 18.17
N GLY A 28 -45.34 11.92 17.71
CA GLY A 28 -46.19 10.85 17.21
C GLY A 28 -45.38 9.57 16.94
N ASP A 29 -45.70 8.54 17.71
CA ASP A 29 -45.09 7.20 17.77
C ASP A 29 -45.48 6.30 16.57
N ALA A 30 -44.64 5.27 16.34
CA ALA A 30 -44.82 4.06 15.52
C ALA A 30 -44.44 4.04 14.00
N GLU A 31 -43.39 3.24 13.75
CA GLU A 31 -43.17 2.26 12.66
C GLU A 31 -43.52 2.60 11.19
N GLN A 32 -42.50 2.73 10.31
CA GLN A 32 -42.18 1.76 9.25
C GLN A 32 -41.13 2.29 8.26
N GLY A 33 -40.40 1.34 7.68
CA GLY A 33 -39.17 1.49 6.93
C GLY A 33 -39.15 2.53 5.81
N SER A 34 -37.99 3.16 5.65
CA SER A 34 -37.47 3.43 4.31
C SER A 34 -35.96 3.45 4.33
N SER A 35 -35.39 2.57 3.51
CA SER A 35 -33.98 2.37 3.26
C SER A 35 -33.31 3.68 2.85
N ALA A 36 -32.61 4.32 3.79
CA ALA A 36 -31.61 5.32 3.44
C ALA A 36 -30.34 4.59 2.99
N ALA A 37 -30.31 4.18 1.72
CA ALA A 37 -29.08 3.84 1.02
C ALA A 37 -28.20 5.09 0.98
N LYS A 38 -27.38 5.26 2.02
CA LYS A 38 -26.30 6.24 2.04
C LYS A 38 -25.30 5.79 1.00
N ALA A 39 -25.39 6.36 -0.21
CA ALA A 39 -24.35 6.25 -1.21
C ALA A 39 -23.05 6.77 -0.58
N ALA A 40 -22.20 5.84 -0.16
CA ALA A 40 -20.84 6.15 0.25
C ALA A 40 -20.13 6.63 -1.01
N ALA A 41 -19.81 7.91 -1.07
CA ALA A 41 -18.87 8.42 -2.06
C ALA A 41 -17.55 7.68 -1.84
N THR A 42 -17.22 6.75 -2.73
CA THR A 42 -15.96 6.02 -2.70
C THR A 42 -14.86 7.05 -2.92
N ALA A 43 -14.12 7.39 -1.87
CA ALA A 43 -12.93 8.21 -2.01
C ALA A 43 -11.97 7.47 -2.94
N THR A 44 -11.74 8.01 -4.14
CA THR A 44 -10.71 7.47 -5.05
C THR A 44 -9.36 7.65 -4.37
N ALA A 45 -8.61 6.56 -4.22
CA ALA A 45 -7.27 6.62 -3.66
C ALA A 45 -6.38 7.50 -4.54
N LYS A 46 -5.46 8.25 -3.91
CA LYS A 46 -4.45 9.03 -4.64
C LYS A 46 -3.47 8.06 -5.30
N VAL A 47 -3.15 8.30 -6.57
CA VAL A 47 -2.20 7.49 -7.35
C VAL A 47 -0.99 8.35 -7.74
N ALA A 48 0.22 7.80 -7.69
CA ALA A 48 1.46 8.45 -8.13
C ALA A 48 1.56 8.54 -9.67
N ALA A 49 2.44 9.41 -10.17
CA ALA A 49 2.82 9.39 -11.58
C ALA A 49 3.70 8.17 -11.88
N SER A 50 3.52 7.56 -13.06
CA SER A 50 4.29 6.41 -13.51
C SER A 50 5.68 6.81 -14.01
N GLY A 51 6.71 6.13 -13.51
CA GLY A 51 8.10 6.23 -13.96
C GLY A 51 8.50 5.14 -14.96
N GLY A 52 7.63 4.18 -15.23
CA GLY A 52 7.89 3.03 -16.10
C GLY A 52 7.23 1.76 -15.57
N SER A 53 7.21 0.71 -16.40
CA SER A 53 6.66 -0.59 -16.04
C SER A 53 7.77 -1.62 -15.84
N ILE A 54 7.54 -2.56 -14.91
CA ILE A 54 8.37 -3.75 -14.70
C ILE A 54 7.54 -5.02 -14.87
N GLY A 55 8.21 -6.18 -14.95
CA GLY A 55 7.60 -7.50 -15.06
C GLY A 55 7.71 -8.16 -16.42
N ALA A 56 7.81 -7.36 -17.49
CA ALA A 56 7.97 -7.90 -18.85
C ALA A 56 9.42 -8.35 -19.12
N ASP A 57 9.59 -9.21 -20.12
CA ASP A 57 10.91 -9.62 -20.61
C ASP A 57 11.82 -8.42 -20.90
N GLY A 58 13.05 -8.50 -20.42
CA GLY A 58 14.06 -7.44 -20.53
C GLY A 58 13.84 -6.23 -19.62
N SER A 59 12.84 -6.24 -18.73
CA SER A 59 12.72 -5.23 -17.68
C SER A 59 13.68 -5.48 -16.52
N ALA A 60 13.79 -4.53 -15.60
CA ALA A 60 14.66 -4.67 -14.42
C ALA A 60 14.33 -5.90 -13.56
N CYS A 61 13.07 -6.34 -13.58
CA CYS A 61 12.58 -7.52 -12.91
C CYS A 61 11.58 -8.23 -13.82
N GLU A 62 11.94 -9.38 -14.38
CA GLU A 62 11.02 -10.24 -15.12
C GLU A 62 10.12 -10.99 -14.13
N LEU A 63 8.80 -10.87 -14.28
CA LEU A 63 7.81 -11.34 -13.31
C LEU A 63 6.57 -11.92 -14.01
N PRO A 64 5.79 -12.79 -13.36
CA PRO A 64 4.52 -13.29 -13.89
C PRO A 64 3.42 -12.21 -14.08
N VAL A 65 3.66 -11.00 -13.59
CA VAL A 65 2.76 -9.86 -13.69
C VAL A 65 3.54 -8.62 -14.14
N THR A 66 2.84 -7.70 -14.80
CA THR A 66 3.36 -6.36 -15.11
C THR A 66 2.60 -5.30 -14.33
N PHE A 67 3.32 -4.26 -13.92
CA PHE A 67 2.74 -3.09 -13.27
C PHE A 67 3.70 -1.89 -13.37
N ASP A 68 3.17 -0.70 -13.12
CA ASP A 68 3.94 0.54 -13.12
C ASP A 68 4.54 0.83 -11.75
N ILE A 69 5.76 1.34 -11.74
CA ILE A 69 6.42 1.91 -10.55
C ILE A 69 6.36 3.44 -10.61
N ALA A 70 6.42 4.09 -9.45
CA ALA A 70 6.35 5.54 -9.38
C ALA A 70 7.59 6.22 -9.98
N GLU A 71 7.44 7.47 -10.44
CA GLU A 71 8.59 8.28 -10.88
C GLU A 71 9.69 8.32 -9.81
N PHE A 72 10.94 8.17 -10.26
CA PHE A 72 12.15 8.17 -9.42
C PHE A 72 12.23 7.01 -8.41
N TRP A 73 11.45 5.95 -8.59
CA TRP A 73 11.68 4.68 -7.92
C TRP A 73 12.53 3.78 -8.82
N GLU A 74 13.44 3.02 -8.23
CA GLU A 74 14.39 2.19 -8.97
C GLU A 74 14.17 0.73 -8.62
N ALA A 75 13.96 -0.11 -9.64
CA ALA A 75 13.76 -1.54 -9.48
C ALA A 75 15.07 -2.30 -9.71
N GLU A 76 15.33 -3.30 -8.88
CA GLU A 76 16.46 -4.22 -9.00
C GLU A 76 16.00 -5.66 -8.72
N ALA A 77 16.43 -6.58 -9.58
CA ALA A 77 16.19 -8.00 -9.38
C ALA A 77 17.00 -8.51 -8.18
N VAL A 78 16.36 -9.34 -7.36
CA VAL A 78 17.03 -10.01 -6.26
C VAL A 78 17.53 -11.37 -6.76
N ASP A 79 18.84 -11.49 -6.91
CA ASP A 79 19.48 -12.73 -7.32
C ASP A 79 20.07 -13.46 -6.10
N SER A 80 19.53 -14.64 -5.82
CA SER A 80 20.04 -15.52 -4.77
C SER A 80 21.46 -16.03 -5.05
N ALA A 81 21.92 -16.04 -6.31
CA ALA A 81 23.31 -16.35 -6.66
C ALA A 81 24.28 -15.20 -6.35
N SER A 82 23.81 -13.95 -6.37
CA SER A 82 24.61 -12.76 -6.05
C SER A 82 24.80 -12.56 -4.54
N GLN A 83 23.99 -13.22 -3.72
CA GLN A 83 24.07 -13.24 -2.25
C GLN A 83 24.95 -14.38 -1.71
N LYS A 84 25.46 -15.25 -2.58
CA LYS A 84 26.42 -16.29 -2.22
C LYS A 84 27.74 -15.63 -1.86
N GLY A 85 28.23 -15.87 -0.65
CA GLY A 85 29.52 -15.32 -0.24
C GLY A 85 30.63 -15.85 -1.15
N ASP A 86 31.63 -15.02 -1.48
CA ASP A 86 32.87 -15.41 -2.18
C ASP A 86 33.62 -16.59 -1.49
N THR A 87 33.18 -17.00 -0.31
CA THR A 87 33.76 -18.05 0.53
C THR A 87 33.33 -19.47 0.14
N GLY A 88 32.26 -19.65 -0.66
CA GLY A 88 31.78 -20.98 -1.07
C GLY A 88 31.34 -21.88 0.10
N ASP A 89 30.88 -21.27 1.19
CA ASP A 89 30.40 -21.98 2.38
C ASP A 89 28.90 -22.25 2.25
N GLU A 90 28.55 -23.51 1.99
CA GLU A 90 27.16 -23.95 1.78
C GLU A 90 26.22 -23.56 2.93
N LEU A 91 26.71 -23.49 4.17
CA LEU A 91 25.90 -23.07 5.32
C LEU A 91 25.56 -21.58 5.29
N THR A 92 26.46 -20.75 4.75
CA THR A 92 26.19 -19.31 4.57
C THR A 92 25.24 -19.07 3.40
N ASP A 93 25.33 -19.88 2.35
CA ASP A 93 24.46 -19.80 1.19
C ASP A 93 23.02 -20.24 1.54
N GLU A 94 22.86 -21.32 2.32
CA GLU A 94 21.54 -21.75 2.81
C GLU A 94 20.90 -20.72 3.75
N LEU A 95 21.70 -20.06 4.60
CA LEU A 95 21.20 -18.99 5.47
C LEU A 95 20.81 -17.74 4.67
N ALA A 96 21.61 -17.36 3.68
CA ALA A 96 21.31 -16.24 2.78
C ALA A 96 20.03 -16.49 1.98
N ASP A 97 19.86 -17.70 1.45
CA ASP A 97 18.64 -18.11 0.74
C ASP A 97 17.42 -18.08 1.67
N ALA A 98 17.54 -18.57 2.91
CA ALA A 98 16.46 -18.54 3.89
C ALA A 98 15.98 -17.10 4.21
N LEU A 99 16.86 -16.10 4.16
CA LEU A 99 16.49 -14.69 4.37
C LEU A 99 15.66 -14.10 3.23
N LEU A 100 15.70 -14.71 2.04
CA LEU A 100 14.89 -14.31 0.89
C LEU A 100 13.48 -14.90 0.91
N HIS A 101 13.17 -15.75 1.89
CA HIS A 101 11.88 -16.41 2.01
C HIS A 101 10.98 -15.73 3.05
N GLN A 102 9.71 -15.53 2.71
CA GLN A 102 8.69 -15.12 3.66
C GLN A 102 7.42 -15.95 3.44
N GLY A 103 7.24 -16.96 4.29
CA GLY A 103 6.14 -17.90 4.17
C GLY A 103 6.23 -18.69 2.86
N PRO A 104 5.17 -18.70 2.02
CA PRO A 104 5.14 -19.52 0.80
C PRO A 104 5.85 -18.89 -0.41
N VAL A 105 6.48 -17.73 -0.27
CA VAL A 105 7.06 -16.96 -1.38
C VAL A 105 8.50 -16.54 -1.12
N THR A 106 9.23 -16.30 -2.20
CA THR A 106 10.64 -15.87 -2.22
C THR A 106 10.74 -14.50 -2.89
N MET A 107 11.59 -13.61 -2.36
CA MET A 107 11.78 -12.27 -2.91
C MET A 107 12.42 -12.35 -4.30
N ALA A 108 11.86 -11.62 -5.25
CA ALA A 108 12.28 -11.61 -6.65
C ALA A 108 12.74 -10.23 -7.13
N CYS A 109 12.19 -9.16 -6.54
CA CYS A 109 12.50 -7.79 -6.94
C CYS A 109 12.34 -6.86 -5.74
N GLU A 110 13.22 -5.87 -5.66
CA GLU A 110 13.10 -4.75 -4.74
C GLU A 110 12.99 -3.45 -5.53
N VAL A 111 12.01 -2.62 -5.21
CA VAL A 111 11.86 -1.29 -5.79
C VAL A 111 12.12 -0.24 -4.72
N ASP A 112 13.27 0.44 -4.83
CA ASP A 112 13.76 1.43 -3.87
C ASP A 112 13.09 2.80 -4.07
N ALA A 113 12.50 3.32 -3.00
CA ALA A 113 11.85 4.62 -2.97
C ALA A 113 12.81 5.77 -2.60
N LYS A 114 14.04 5.45 -2.20
CA LYS A 114 15.08 6.40 -1.79
C LYS A 114 15.43 7.44 -2.85
N PRO A 115 15.55 7.10 -4.15
CA PRO A 115 15.84 8.12 -5.17
C PRO A 115 14.69 9.14 -5.32
N ALA A 116 13.46 8.78 -4.92
CA ALA A 116 12.32 9.67 -4.82
C ALA A 116 12.22 10.43 -3.47
N GLY A 117 13.21 10.29 -2.58
CA GLY A 117 13.24 10.96 -1.27
C GLY A 117 12.34 10.34 -0.22
N LYS A 118 12.05 9.04 -0.32
CA LYS A 118 11.30 8.24 0.68
C LYS A 118 12.18 7.20 1.33
N VAL A 119 11.83 6.71 2.52
CA VAL A 119 12.57 5.64 3.18
C VAL A 119 11.70 4.39 3.26
N GLY A 120 11.85 3.54 2.26
CA GLY A 120 11.14 2.27 2.17
C GLY A 120 11.20 1.66 0.78
N PHE A 121 10.49 0.56 0.61
CA PHE A 121 10.56 -0.27 -0.59
C PHE A 121 9.18 -0.81 -0.96
N LEU A 122 8.98 -1.04 -2.25
CA LEU A 122 7.96 -1.98 -2.74
C LEU A 122 8.69 -3.26 -3.12
N ARG A 123 8.51 -4.32 -2.33
CA ARG A 123 9.12 -5.63 -2.59
C ARG A 123 8.16 -6.53 -3.33
N VAL A 124 8.68 -7.26 -4.32
CA VAL A 124 7.93 -8.27 -5.06
C VAL A 124 8.43 -9.65 -4.67
N TRP A 125 7.50 -10.53 -4.36
CA TRP A 125 7.75 -11.91 -4.00
C TRP A 125 7.00 -12.83 -4.95
N THR A 126 7.62 -13.95 -5.30
CA THR A 126 7.05 -14.95 -6.20
C THR A 126 7.03 -16.32 -5.53
N GLY A 127 6.03 -17.13 -5.84
CA GLY A 127 5.96 -18.52 -5.41
C GLY A 127 5.83 -19.49 -6.59
N LYS A 128 5.93 -20.78 -6.30
CA LYS A 128 5.69 -21.83 -7.30
C LYS A 128 4.19 -21.92 -7.64
N PRO A 129 3.83 -22.34 -8.87
CA PRO A 129 2.44 -22.67 -9.22
C PRO A 129 1.81 -23.67 -8.25
N GLY A 130 0.53 -23.49 -7.94
CA GLY A 130 -0.24 -24.37 -7.06
C GLY A 130 -1.69 -23.93 -6.92
N ASP A 131 -2.45 -24.65 -6.11
CA ASP A 131 -3.91 -24.45 -5.96
C ASP A 131 -4.29 -23.41 -4.90
N ALA A 132 -3.32 -22.82 -4.20
CA ALA A 132 -3.58 -21.81 -3.18
C ALA A 132 -4.10 -20.51 -3.83
N ASP A 133 -5.21 -19.99 -3.31
CA ASP A 133 -5.71 -18.69 -3.75
C ASP A 133 -4.87 -17.52 -3.21
N ALA A 134 -5.06 -16.33 -3.77
CA ALA A 134 -4.32 -15.13 -3.39
C ALA A 134 -4.42 -14.81 -1.89
N ARG A 135 -5.58 -15.06 -1.28
CA ARG A 135 -5.79 -14.83 0.14
C ARG A 135 -4.97 -15.78 1.00
N THR A 136 -4.97 -17.07 0.67
CA THR A 136 -4.23 -18.11 1.37
C THR A 136 -2.73 -17.84 1.33
N VAL A 137 -2.21 -17.43 0.16
CA VAL A 137 -0.81 -17.02 0.00
C VAL A 137 -0.49 -15.84 0.92
N LEU A 138 -1.34 -14.81 0.92
CA LEU A 138 -1.12 -13.59 1.69
C LEU A 138 -1.22 -13.83 3.20
N GLU A 139 -2.12 -14.72 3.65
CA GLU A 139 -2.20 -15.15 5.06
C GLU A 139 -0.92 -15.87 5.50
N GLY A 140 -0.35 -16.73 4.64
CA GLY A 140 0.94 -17.37 4.89
C GLY A 140 2.09 -16.37 4.95
N PHE A 141 2.09 -15.37 4.06
CA PHE A 141 3.09 -14.30 4.02
C PHE A 141 3.07 -13.44 5.29
N VAL A 142 1.88 -13.01 5.76
CA VAL A 142 1.72 -12.20 6.97
C VAL A 142 2.05 -13.01 8.23
N THR A 143 1.66 -14.28 8.28
CA THR A 143 1.93 -15.15 9.44
C THR A 143 3.42 -15.43 9.61
N ALA A 144 4.18 -15.48 8.51
CA ALA A 144 5.63 -15.66 8.56
C ALA A 144 6.38 -14.42 9.04
N GLU A 145 5.74 -13.25 9.09
CA GLU A 145 6.34 -12.01 9.58
C GLU A 145 6.20 -11.88 11.09
N SER A 146 7.34 -11.90 11.79
CA SER A 146 7.40 -11.75 13.24
C SER A 146 6.78 -10.42 13.70
N GLY A 147 5.98 -10.48 14.76
CA GLY A 147 5.32 -9.30 15.32
C GLY A 147 4.14 -8.78 14.50
N SER A 148 3.69 -9.51 13.47
CA SER A 148 2.50 -9.14 12.70
C SER A 148 1.22 -9.29 13.52
N SER A 149 0.29 -8.33 13.37
CA SER A 149 -1.01 -8.37 14.01
C SER A 149 -2.04 -7.48 13.31
N GLY A 150 -3.32 -7.63 13.68
CA GLY A 150 -4.39 -6.73 13.24
C GLY A 150 -4.72 -6.81 11.74
N ALA A 151 -4.39 -7.92 11.07
CA ALA A 151 -4.57 -8.09 9.65
C ALA A 151 -6.03 -7.95 9.18
N LYS A 152 -6.24 -7.13 8.15
CA LYS A 152 -7.54 -6.87 7.51
C LYS A 152 -7.43 -7.10 6.02
N TYR A 153 -8.17 -8.08 5.53
CA TYR A 153 -8.10 -8.52 4.14
C TYR A 153 -9.28 -8.01 3.33
N ARG A 154 -9.04 -7.61 2.08
CA ARG A 154 -10.07 -7.19 1.12
C ARG A 154 -9.76 -7.72 -0.28
N ALA A 155 -10.77 -8.23 -0.96
CA ALA A 155 -10.63 -8.60 -2.36
C ALA A 155 -10.55 -7.35 -3.25
N PHE A 156 -9.86 -7.47 -4.38
CA PHE A 156 -9.84 -6.46 -5.44
C PHE A 156 -9.72 -7.14 -6.83
N GLU A 157 -9.99 -6.36 -7.87
CA GLU A 157 -9.75 -6.77 -9.26
C GLU A 157 -8.87 -5.72 -9.95
N ALA A 158 -7.88 -6.16 -10.73
CA ALA A 158 -7.01 -5.30 -11.53
C ALA A 158 -6.50 -6.07 -12.75
N GLY A 159 -6.57 -5.46 -13.95
CA GLY A 159 -5.99 -6.05 -15.16
C GLY A 159 -6.46 -7.47 -15.50
N GLY A 160 -7.70 -7.83 -15.15
CA GLY A 160 -8.24 -9.18 -15.34
C GLY A 160 -7.83 -10.20 -14.27
N LEU A 161 -7.07 -9.78 -13.26
CA LEU A 161 -6.70 -10.59 -12.10
C LEU A 161 -7.65 -10.33 -10.93
N THR A 162 -8.01 -11.39 -10.21
CA THR A 162 -8.62 -11.29 -8.88
C THR A 162 -7.51 -11.41 -7.83
N GLY A 163 -7.45 -10.45 -6.92
CA GLY A 163 -6.43 -10.38 -5.87
C GLY A 163 -7.00 -10.17 -4.48
N THR A 164 -6.13 -10.26 -3.49
CA THR A 164 -6.41 -9.90 -2.09
C THR A 164 -5.39 -8.88 -1.62
N GLU A 165 -5.85 -7.81 -0.97
CA GLU A 165 -5.03 -6.83 -0.27
C GLU A 165 -5.16 -7.08 1.24
N VAL A 166 -4.08 -6.84 1.98
CA VAL A 166 -4.05 -6.84 3.44
C VAL A 166 -3.45 -5.54 3.96
N GLU A 167 -4.10 -4.99 4.99
CA GLU A 167 -3.51 -3.99 5.88
C GLU A 167 -3.26 -4.62 7.24
N TYR A 168 -2.08 -4.41 7.82
CA TYR A 168 -1.71 -4.96 9.11
C TYR A 168 -0.69 -4.05 9.79
N VAL A 169 -0.26 -4.44 10.99
CA VAL A 169 0.85 -3.78 11.68
C VAL A 169 1.90 -4.78 12.07
N THR A 170 3.14 -4.33 12.15
CA THR A 170 4.29 -5.08 12.65
C THR A 170 4.88 -4.37 13.84
N THR A 171 5.21 -5.11 14.89
CA THR A 171 5.84 -4.58 16.10
C THR A 171 7.26 -5.13 16.22
N SER A 172 8.24 -4.23 16.23
CA SER A 172 9.63 -4.57 16.53
C SER A 172 9.82 -4.56 18.04
N GLU A 173 10.06 -5.72 18.65
CA GLU A 173 10.35 -5.80 20.09
C GLU A 173 11.65 -5.07 20.45
N LEU A 174 12.62 -5.00 19.53
CA LEU A 174 13.90 -4.34 19.75
C LEU A 174 13.78 -2.82 19.83
N LEU A 175 12.88 -2.25 19.03
CA LEU A 175 12.66 -0.80 18.95
C LEU A 175 11.45 -0.34 19.78
N GLU A 176 10.64 -1.28 20.27
CA GLU A 176 9.34 -1.04 20.90
C GLU A 176 8.40 -0.19 20.01
N GLU A 177 8.56 -0.32 18.69
CA GLU A 177 7.84 0.46 17.68
C GLU A 177 6.90 -0.42 16.87
N THR A 178 5.69 0.10 16.64
CA THR A 178 4.70 -0.50 15.76
C THR A 178 4.57 0.33 14.50
N LYS A 179 4.62 -0.31 13.34
CA LYS A 179 4.40 0.34 12.05
C LYS A 179 3.29 -0.33 11.24
N LYS A 180 2.67 0.46 10.36
CA LYS A 180 1.69 -0.05 9.39
C LYS A 180 2.40 -0.69 8.21
N GLU A 181 1.79 -1.77 7.72
CA GLU A 181 2.21 -2.47 6.52
C GLU A 181 1.00 -2.70 5.60
N ARG A 182 1.28 -2.84 4.30
CA ARG A 182 0.27 -3.16 3.29
C ARG A 182 0.87 -4.04 2.23
N ALA A 183 0.17 -5.12 1.92
CA ALA A 183 0.56 -6.03 0.85
C ALA A 183 -0.65 -6.43 0.00
N LEU A 184 -0.42 -6.82 -1.23
CA LEU A 184 -1.41 -7.51 -2.06
C LEU A 184 -0.84 -8.81 -2.61
N ALA A 185 -1.72 -9.74 -2.95
CA ALA A 185 -1.40 -10.94 -3.69
C ALA A 185 -2.35 -11.12 -4.87
N VAL A 186 -1.82 -11.69 -5.94
CA VAL A 186 -2.56 -12.25 -7.09
C VAL A 186 -1.99 -13.62 -7.43
N THR A 187 -2.77 -14.44 -8.11
CA THR A 187 -2.31 -15.73 -8.64
C THR A 187 -2.29 -15.70 -10.16
N THR A 188 -1.25 -16.27 -10.76
CA THR A 188 -1.09 -16.43 -12.21
C THR A 188 -0.87 -17.91 -12.54
N SER A 189 -0.82 -18.26 -13.83
CA SER A 189 -0.44 -19.61 -14.26
C SER A 189 0.98 -20.00 -13.82
N ASP A 190 1.87 -19.02 -13.69
CA ASP A 190 3.29 -19.24 -13.34
C ASP A 190 3.54 -19.14 -11.83
N GLY A 191 2.48 -18.90 -11.05
CA GLY A 191 2.53 -18.87 -9.59
C GLY A 191 1.96 -17.59 -8.97
N PRO A 192 1.91 -17.53 -7.64
CA PRO A 192 1.47 -16.33 -6.93
C PRO A 192 2.54 -15.23 -6.96
N VAL A 193 2.07 -13.99 -6.96
CA VAL A 193 2.90 -12.79 -6.79
C VAL A 193 2.37 -11.98 -5.62
N VAL A 194 3.25 -11.58 -4.71
CA VAL A 194 2.96 -10.67 -3.58
C VAL A 194 3.71 -9.36 -3.78
N LEU A 195 3.01 -8.23 -3.70
CA LEU A 195 3.61 -6.90 -3.62
C LEU A 195 3.46 -6.39 -2.19
N HIS A 196 4.57 -6.12 -1.52
CA HIS A 196 4.61 -5.66 -0.13
C HIS A 196 5.23 -4.26 -0.06
N LEU A 197 4.47 -3.28 0.42
CA LEU A 197 4.94 -1.92 0.71
C LEU A 197 5.44 -1.83 2.15
N GLY A 198 6.76 -1.74 2.31
CA GLY A 198 7.42 -1.58 3.60
C GLY A 198 8.02 -0.19 3.78
N GLY A 199 7.57 0.55 4.79
CA GLY A 199 8.17 1.82 5.22
C GLY A 199 9.13 1.64 6.40
N MET A 200 10.02 2.63 6.61
CA MET A 200 10.83 2.71 7.83
C MET A 200 9.94 2.80 9.07
N ASP A 201 8.88 3.60 8.99
CA ASP A 201 7.87 3.78 10.01
C ASP A 201 6.48 3.96 9.37
N THR A 202 5.46 4.23 10.19
CA THR A 202 4.09 4.46 9.72
C THR A 202 3.97 5.70 8.81
N GLN A 203 4.74 6.76 9.08
CA GLN A 203 4.68 8.00 8.31
C GLN A 203 5.25 7.80 6.90
N GLU A 204 6.39 7.13 6.79
CA GLU A 204 7.00 6.77 5.51
C GLU A 204 6.10 5.80 4.74
N HIS A 205 5.53 4.79 5.41
CA HIS A 205 4.55 3.88 4.81
C HIS A 205 3.37 4.66 4.19
N GLU A 206 2.72 5.53 4.97
CA GLU A 206 1.56 6.30 4.50
C GLU A 206 1.92 7.26 3.36
N ALA A 207 3.13 7.83 3.39
CA ALA A 207 3.60 8.73 2.34
C ALA A 207 3.84 8.02 1.00
N MET A 208 4.05 6.70 1.01
CA MET A 208 4.31 5.88 -0.18
C MET A 208 3.05 5.15 -0.72
N LEU A 209 1.92 5.21 -0.02
CA LEU A 209 0.67 4.60 -0.50
C LEU A 209 0.29 4.99 -1.94
N PRO A 210 0.51 6.22 -2.44
CA PRO A 210 0.22 6.53 -3.84
C PRO A 210 1.01 5.71 -4.86
N ALA A 211 2.24 5.29 -4.53
CA ALA A 211 3.04 4.41 -5.39
C ALA A 211 2.51 2.97 -5.36
N TYR A 212 2.09 2.49 -4.18
CA TYR A 212 1.42 1.20 -4.05
C TYR A 212 0.09 1.13 -4.83
N GLU A 213 -0.73 2.19 -4.77
CA GLU A 213 -1.98 2.26 -5.53
C GLU A 213 -1.73 2.36 -7.05
N LEU A 214 -0.62 2.97 -7.49
CA LEU A 214 -0.19 2.92 -8.89
C LEU A 214 0.10 1.49 -9.32
N ALA A 215 0.95 0.78 -8.58
CA ALA A 215 1.29 -0.61 -8.88
C ALA A 215 0.03 -1.49 -8.92
N LYS A 216 -0.84 -1.38 -7.91
CA LYS A 216 -2.10 -2.13 -7.83
C LYS A 216 -3.05 -1.83 -9.00
N SER A 217 -3.22 -0.56 -9.36
CA SER A 217 -4.19 -0.17 -10.41
C SER A 217 -3.72 -0.49 -11.83
N THR A 218 -2.41 -0.65 -12.03
CA THR A 218 -1.79 -1.00 -13.32
C THR A 218 -1.45 -2.49 -13.44
N LEU A 219 -1.64 -3.24 -12.34
CA LEU A 219 -1.35 -4.67 -12.27
C LEU A 219 -2.16 -5.48 -13.29
N LYS A 220 -1.47 -6.35 -14.02
CA LYS A 220 -2.04 -7.32 -14.97
C LYS A 220 -1.09 -8.50 -15.14
N ALA A 221 -1.60 -9.63 -15.64
CA ALA A 221 -0.74 -10.77 -16.00
C ALA A 221 0.28 -10.36 -17.07
N THR A 222 1.49 -10.90 -16.99
CA THR A 222 2.44 -10.83 -18.11
C THR A 222 1.87 -11.66 -19.27
N ALA A 223 2.07 -11.17 -20.50
CA ALA A 223 1.49 -11.75 -21.72
C ALA A 223 2.38 -12.83 -22.33
#